data_AF-A0A1D8P5R1-F1
#
_entry.id   AF-A0A1D8P5R1-F1
#
_cell.length_a   1.000
_cell.length_b   1.000
_cell.length_c   1.000
_cell.angle_alpha   90.00
_cell.angle_beta   90.00
_cell.angle_gamma   90.00
#
_symmetry.space_group_name_H-M   'P 1'
#
loop_
_entity.id
_entity.type
_entity.pdbx_description
1 polymer ?
#
loop_
_entity_poly.entity_id
_entity_poly.type
_entity_poly.pdbx_seq_one_letter_code
_entity_poly.pdbx_strand_id
1 'polypeptide(L)'
;MDKEKFNIDEKYIRAKEKVEKVKNFYIHLLAYIVLIPFVIFINYKTYWDFKWFWFAIIGMGIGVIVHAFTVFGYGKDWEERKLKEFMDDDQNNF
;
A
#
# COMPACT_ATOMS: atom_id res chain seq x y z
N MET A 1 -8.77 22.70 27.61
CA MET A 1 -7.91 21.51 27.82
C MET A 1 -8.37 20.33 26.97
N ASP A 2 -9.67 20.11 26.80
CA ASP A 2 -10.20 18.95 26.05
C ASP A 2 -10.02 19.05 24.52
N LYS A 3 -10.06 20.26 23.95
CA LYS A 3 -9.83 20.48 22.50
C LYS A 3 -8.40 20.14 22.07
N GLU A 4 -7.40 20.35 22.94
CA GLU A 4 -6.01 20.00 22.62
C GLU A 4 -5.79 18.48 22.62
N LYS A 5 -6.35 17.75 23.61
CA LYS A 5 -6.29 16.28 23.60
C LYS A 5 -6.94 15.69 22.36
N PHE A 6 -8.14 16.16 22.00
CA PHE A 6 -8.84 15.72 20.79
C PHE A 6 -8.01 15.95 19.50
N ASN A 7 -7.35 17.11 19.39
CA ASN A 7 -6.53 17.44 18.21
C ASN A 7 -5.24 16.59 18.15
N ILE A 8 -4.64 16.28 19.30
CA ILE A 8 -3.47 15.41 19.41
C ILE A 8 -3.85 13.97 19.03
N ASP A 9 -4.97 13.47 19.53
CA ASP A 9 -5.46 12.11 19.21
C ASP A 9 -5.78 11.96 17.72
N GLU A 10 -6.44 12.94 17.08
CA GLU A 10 -6.69 12.93 15.63
C GLU A 10 -5.39 12.89 14.80
N LYS A 11 -4.43 13.75 15.13
CA LYS A 11 -3.12 13.76 14.45
C LYS A 11 -2.38 12.43 14.64
N TYR A 12 -2.46 11.85 15.84
CA TYR A 12 -1.82 10.59 16.15
C TYR A 12 -2.46 9.42 15.39
N ILE A 13 -3.79 9.39 15.29
CA ILE A 13 -4.53 8.39 14.51
C ILE A 13 -4.16 8.46 13.03
N ARG A 14 -4.14 9.66 12.43
CA ARG A 14 -3.75 9.83 11.01
C ARG A 14 -2.30 9.43 10.75
N ALA A 15 -1.39 9.77 11.66
CA ALA A 15 0.01 9.36 11.56
C ALA A 15 0.15 7.84 11.67
N LYS A 16 -0.56 7.21 12.61
CA LYS A 16 -0.55 5.76 12.83
C LYS A 16 -1.09 5.00 11.61
N GLU A 17 -2.18 5.46 11.02
CA GLU A 17 -2.73 4.86 9.80
C GLU A 17 -1.75 4.90 8.63
N LYS A 18 -1.03 6.01 8.43
CA LYS A 18 0.01 6.10 7.39
C LYS A 18 1.11 5.07 7.62
N VAL A 19 1.59 4.95 8.86
CA VAL A 19 2.63 3.99 9.24
C VAL A 19 2.16 2.55 9.04
N GLU A 20 0.92 2.22 9.41
CA GLU A 20 0.37 0.88 9.28
C GLU A 20 0.20 0.45 7.83
N LYS A 21 -0.26 1.36 6.95
CA LYS A 21 -0.35 1.13 5.50
C LYS A 21 1.02 0.87 4.88
N VAL A 22 2.03 1.67 5.26
CA VAL A 22 3.41 1.48 4.82
C VAL A 22 3.98 0.16 5.34
N LYS A 23 3.75 -0.16 6.61
CA LYS A 23 4.22 -1.42 7.21
C LYS A 23 3.64 -2.65 6.50
N ASN A 24 2.35 -2.63 6.19
CA ASN A 24 1.70 -3.72 5.47
C ASN A 24 2.27 -3.89 4.06
N PHE A 25 2.55 -2.78 3.36
CA PHE A 25 3.24 -2.81 2.07
C PHE A 25 4.64 -3.44 2.17
N TYR A 26 5.44 -3.03 3.16
CA TYR A 26 6.79 -3.58 3.35
C TYR A 26 6.77 -5.07 3.66
N ILE A 27 5.78 -5.57 4.41
CA ILE A 27 5.64 -7.01 4.67
C ILE A 27 5.41 -7.78 3.36
N HIS A 28 4.52 -7.31 2.50
CA HIS A 28 4.27 -7.94 1.20
C HIS A 28 5.49 -7.86 0.26
N LEU A 29 6.20 -6.72 0.25
CA LEU A 29 7.42 -6.55 -0.53
C LEU A 29 8.56 -7.47 -0.04
N LEU A 30 8.75 -7.57 1.27
CA LEU A 30 9.75 -8.45 1.87
C LEU A 30 9.45 -9.91 1.55
N ALA A 31 8.18 -10.32 1.69
CA ALA A 31 7.73 -11.64 1.29
C ALA A 31 8.04 -11.92 -0.19
N TYR A 32 7.77 -10.96 -1.09
CA TYR A 32 8.09 -11.09 -2.52
C TYR A 32 9.60 -11.27 -2.78
N ILE A 33 10.45 -10.49 -2.12
CA ILE A 33 11.91 -10.59 -2.24
C ILE A 33 12.42 -11.96 -1.77
N VAL A 34 11.81 -12.55 -0.74
CA VAL A 34 12.19 -13.88 -0.22
C VAL A 34 11.60 -15.02 -1.08
N LEU A 35 10.40 -14.84 -1.63
CA LEU A 35 9.73 -15.86 -2.41
C LEU A 35 10.34 -16.03 -3.81
N ILE A 36 10.79 -14.94 -4.45
CA ILE A 36 11.44 -14.97 -5.76
C ILE A 36 12.62 -15.95 -5.82
N PRO A 37 13.65 -15.86 -4.94
CA PRO A 37 14.78 -16.77 -4.98
C PRO A 37 14.37 -18.21 -4.66
N PHE A 38 13.34 -18.40 -3.82
CA PHE A 38 12.77 -19.72 -3.55
C PHE A 38 12.15 -20.36 -4.81
N VAL A 39 11.39 -19.59 -5.59
CA VAL A 39 10.80 -20.04 -6.86
C VAL A 39 11.88 -20.29 -7.92
N ILE A 40 12.89 -19.41 -8.01
CA ILE A 40 14.03 -19.59 -8.92
C ILE A 40 14.79 -20.87 -8.57
N PHE A 41 15.03 -21.12 -7.28
CA PHE A 41 15.72 -22.33 -6.81
C PHE A 41 14.95 -23.61 -7.18
N ILE A 42 13.63 -23.63 -7.00
CA ILE A 42 12.78 -24.75 -7.41
C ILE A 42 12.83 -24.96 -8.93
N ASN A 43 12.77 -23.88 -9.72
CA ASN A 43 12.83 -24.00 -11.19
C ASN A 43 14.15 -24.60 -11.65
N TYR A 44 15.27 -24.15 -11.05
CA TYR A 44 16.60 -24.69 -11.35
C TYR A 44 16.73 -26.19 -11.02
N LYS A 45 16.00 -26.67 -10.01
CA LYS A 45 16.02 -28.06 -9.54
C LYS A 45 15.13 -29.00 -10.35
N THR A 46 14.11 -28.48 -11.04
CA THR A 46 13.00 -29.31 -11.57
C THR A 46 12.99 -29.41 -13.10
N TYR A 47 13.18 -28.31 -13.84
CA TYR A 47 13.09 -28.33 -15.32
C TYR A 47 13.99 -27.25 -15.96
N TRP A 48 14.95 -27.68 -16.80
CA TRP A 48 15.90 -26.78 -17.48
C TRP A 48 15.36 -26.15 -18.77
N ASP A 49 14.35 -26.73 -19.42
CA ASP A 49 13.79 -26.24 -20.69
C ASP A 49 12.66 -25.21 -20.55
N PHE A 50 11.90 -25.22 -19.44
CA PHE A 50 10.74 -24.34 -19.27
C PHE A 50 10.83 -23.46 -18.02
N LYS A 51 11.17 -22.18 -18.26
CA LYS A 51 11.40 -21.15 -17.23
C LYS A 51 10.08 -20.55 -16.74
N TRP A 52 9.24 -21.35 -16.10
CA TRP A 52 7.92 -20.91 -15.60
C TRP A 52 8.00 -19.86 -14.48
N PHE A 53 9.17 -19.66 -13.88
CA PHE A 53 9.38 -18.64 -12.85
C PHE A 53 9.03 -17.22 -13.31
N TRP A 54 9.12 -16.92 -14.61
CA TRP A 54 8.72 -15.62 -15.16
C TRP A 54 7.24 -15.30 -14.91
N PHE A 55 6.35 -16.29 -14.99
CA PHE A 55 4.93 -16.10 -14.68
C PHE A 55 4.71 -15.80 -13.21
N ALA A 56 5.46 -16.45 -12.32
CA ALA A 56 5.39 -16.19 -10.88
C ALA A 56 5.90 -14.78 -10.54
N ILE A 57 7.02 -14.37 -11.14
CA ILE A 57 7.59 -13.02 -10.97
C ILE A 57 6.64 -11.97 -11.53
N ILE A 58 6.12 -12.14 -12.75
CA ILE A 58 5.24 -11.15 -13.38
C ILE A 58 3.90 -11.07 -12.63
N GLY A 59 3.28 -12.21 -12.32
CA GLY A 59 1.99 -12.24 -11.62
C GLY A 59 2.06 -11.64 -10.22
N MET A 60 3.06 -12.03 -9.43
CA MET A 60 3.23 -11.46 -8.09
C MET A 60 3.78 -10.02 -8.14
N GLY A 61 4.60 -9.68 -9.13
CA GLY A 61 5.14 -8.33 -9.33
C GLY A 61 4.06 -7.31 -9.63
N ILE A 62 3.07 -7.65 -10.48
CA ILE A 62 1.92 -6.79 -10.75
C ILE A 62 1.12 -6.53 -9.47
N GLY A 63 0.88 -7.56 -8.64
CA GLY A 63 0.18 -7.41 -7.36
C GLY A 63 0.89 -6.44 -6.41
N VAL A 64 2.21 -6.54 -6.30
CA VAL A 64 3.03 -5.63 -5.48
C VAL A 64 3.02 -4.21 -6.05
N ILE A 65 3.10 -4.03 -7.36
CA ILE A 65 3.06 -2.72 -8.02
C ILE A 65 1.70 -2.05 -7.81
N VAL A 66 0.59 -2.77 -7.98
CA VAL A 66 -0.76 -2.24 -7.73
C VAL A 66 -0.93 -1.87 -6.24
N HIS A 67 -0.40 -2.69 -5.33
CA HIS A 67 -0.41 -2.37 -3.90
C HIS A 67 0.48 -1.16 -3.57
N ALA A 68 1.64 -1.02 -4.22
CA ALA A 68 2.51 0.14 -4.10
C ALA A 68 1.80 1.40 -4.57
N PHE A 69 1.13 1.36 -5.72
CA PHE A 69 0.36 2.48 -6.24
C PHE A 69 -0.83 2.86 -5.36
N THR A 70 -1.45 1.91 -4.64
CA THR A 70 -2.55 2.23 -3.70
C THR A 70 -2.06 2.75 -2.35
N VAL A 71 -0.84 2.38 -1.93
CA VAL A 71 -0.25 2.83 -0.66
C VAL A 71 0.52 4.15 -0.82
N PHE A 72 1.30 4.30 -1.90
CA PHE A 72 2.12 5.48 -2.20
C PHE A 72 1.48 6.44 -3.20
N GLY A 73 0.61 5.96 -4.09
CA GLY A 73 -0.06 6.81 -5.05
C GLY A 73 -1.18 7.59 -4.37
N TYR A 74 -1.02 8.91 -4.34
CA TYR A 74 -1.94 10.05 -4.48
C TYR A 74 -3.47 9.93 -4.28
N GLY A 75 -4.07 8.74 -4.28
CA GLY A 75 -5.51 8.53 -4.12
C GLY A 75 -6.03 9.03 -2.78
N LYS A 76 -5.33 8.78 -1.67
CA LYS A 76 -5.78 9.26 -0.36
C LYS A 76 -5.71 10.77 -0.20
N ASP A 77 -4.60 11.42 -0.59
CA ASP A 77 -4.51 12.89 -0.54
C ASP A 77 -5.47 13.56 -1.54
N TRP A 78 -5.77 12.92 -2.68
CA TRP A 78 -6.79 13.41 -3.61
C TRP A 78 -8.22 13.21 -3.08
N GLU A 79 -8.54 12.05 -2.50
CA GLU A 79 -9.83 11.75 -1.86
C GLU A 79 -10.07 12.64 -0.63
N GLU A 80 -9.08 12.81 0.25
CA GLU A 80 -9.20 13.67 1.43
C GLU A 80 -9.42 15.14 1.03
N ARG A 81 -8.77 15.61 -0.06
CA ARG A 81 -9.03 16.95 -0.61
C ARG A 81 -10.43 17.07 -1.21
N LYS A 82 -10.87 16.07 -1.98
CA LYS A 82 -12.20 16.09 -2.62
C LYS A 82 -13.32 16.00 -1.60
N LEU A 83 -13.16 15.17 -0.57
CA LEU A 83 -14.10 15.07 0.55
C LEU A 83 -14.19 16.39 1.33
N LYS A 84 -13.05 17.07 1.51
CA LYS A 84 -13.01 18.37 2.17
C LYS A 84 -13.67 19.46 1.32
N GLU A 85 -13.49 19.46 0.01
CA GLU A 85 -14.23 20.33 -0.93
C GLU A 85 -15.75 20.13 -0.81
N PHE A 86 -16.22 18.88 -0.82
CA PHE A 86 -17.66 18.59 -0.67
C PHE A 86 -18.23 19.05 0.68
N MET A 87 -17.47 18.90 1.77
CA MET A 87 -17.90 19.36 3.10
C MET A 87 -17.94 20.90 3.22
N ASP A 88 -17.01 21.62 2.57
CA ASP A 88 -16.99 23.09 2.55
C ASP A 88 -18.10 23.67 1.66
N ASP A 89 -18.44 23.01 0.55
CA ASP A 89 -19.53 23.42 -0.34
C ASP A 89 -20.92 23.25 0.29
N ASP A 90 -21.11 22.22 1.13
CA ASP A 90 -22.35 22.03 1.91
C ASP A 90 -22.50 23.07 3.04
N GLN A 91 -21.38 23.56 3.60
CA GLN A 91 -21.40 24.53 4.70
C GLN A 91 -21.62 25.98 4.22
N ASN A 92 -21.30 26.30 2.96
CA ASN A 92 -21.50 27.64 2.38
C ASN A 92 -22.87 27.83 1.69
N ASN A 93 -23.72 26.80 1.65
CA ASN A 93 -25.08 26.85 1.05
C ASN A 93 -26.22 26.95 2.09
N PHE A 94 -25.92 27.29 3.35
CA PHE A 94 -26.91 27.55 4.40
C PHE A 94 -26.77 28.94 5.01
#